data_AF-A0A2D4GSY6-F1
#
_entry.id   AF-A0A2D4GSY6-F1
#
_cell.length_a   1.000
_cell.length_b   1.000
_cell.length_c   1.000
_cell.angle_alpha   90.00
_cell.angle_beta   90.00
_cell.angle_gamma   90.00
#
_symmetry.space_group_name_H-M   'P 1'
#
loop_
_entity.id
_entity.type
_entity.pdbx_description
1 polymer ?
#
loop_
_entity_poly.entity_id
_entity_poly.type
_entity_poly.pdbx_seq_one_letter_code
_entity_poly.pdbx_strand_id
1 'polypeptide(L)'
;LSSAHAAAPAGSGQRKEGRKKTQPAAIPDHWCRVPSNANLSAAWLNASIPLEKRGGRQVRSQCRRYRLEALLNFSAGNLEPGRDVNLSQVGQEECLDGWEFSREYYDNTIVNEWTLVCDNDWKAPLTVSLLFVGVLLGSFISGQLSDRFGRKLVLFVTMGIQTLFSFIQLFSTSWEMF
;
A
#
# COMPACT_ATOMS: atom_id res chain seq x y z
N LEU A 1 -36.75 -15.13 48.56
CA LEU A 1 -35.47 -15.15 47.82
C LEU A 1 -35.75 -15.59 46.39
N SER A 2 -35.96 -14.64 45.49
CA SER A 2 -36.18 -14.90 44.06
C SER A 2 -35.10 -14.12 43.32
N SER A 3 -34.10 -14.82 42.80
CA SER A 3 -33.03 -14.24 41.98
C SER A 3 -33.28 -14.60 40.53
N ALA A 4 -33.83 -13.66 39.78
CA ALA A 4 -33.89 -13.71 38.33
C ALA A 4 -32.55 -13.20 37.76
N HIS A 5 -31.84 -14.05 37.02
CA HIS A 5 -30.66 -13.65 36.26
C HIS A 5 -31.09 -12.88 35.01
N ALA A 6 -30.57 -11.66 34.89
CA ALA A 6 -30.76 -10.78 33.75
C ALA A 6 -30.00 -11.29 32.52
N ALA A 7 -30.72 -11.53 31.43
CA ALA A 7 -30.18 -11.65 30.08
C ALA A 7 -30.34 -10.29 29.36
N ALA A 8 -29.26 -9.78 28.79
CA ALA A 8 -29.22 -8.56 27.96
C ALA A 8 -28.15 -8.76 26.85
N PRO A 9 -28.20 -8.04 25.72
CA PRO A 9 -28.66 -8.60 24.46
C PRO A 9 -27.56 -8.69 23.38
N ALA A 10 -27.90 -9.44 22.32
CA ALA A 10 -27.14 -9.55 21.08
C ALA A 10 -26.90 -8.17 20.44
N GLY A 11 -25.63 -7.76 20.38
CA GLY A 11 -25.17 -6.57 19.66
C GLY A 11 -25.13 -6.82 18.16
N SER A 12 -26.09 -6.23 17.45
CA SER A 12 -26.15 -6.14 16.01
C SER A 12 -24.91 -5.44 15.45
N GLY A 13 -24.16 -6.15 14.59
CA GLY A 13 -23.03 -5.60 13.86
C GLY A 13 -23.52 -4.53 12.89
N GLN A 14 -23.34 -3.26 13.27
CA GLN A 14 -23.58 -2.15 12.36
C GLN A 14 -22.62 -2.22 11.18
N ARG A 15 -23.22 -2.43 9.99
CA ARG A 15 -22.60 -2.22 8.68
C ARG A 15 -22.21 -0.75 8.60
N LYS A 16 -20.95 -0.43 8.87
CA LYS A 16 -20.43 0.92 8.66
C LYS A 16 -20.37 1.17 7.15
N GLU A 17 -21.39 1.87 6.65
CA GLU A 17 -21.38 2.52 5.34
C GLU A 17 -20.15 3.44 5.29
N GLY A 18 -19.05 2.94 4.72
CA GLY A 18 -17.79 3.64 4.64
C GLY A 18 -17.91 4.85 3.72
N ARG A 19 -17.87 6.05 4.29
CA ARG A 19 -17.70 7.30 3.54
C ARG A 19 -16.45 7.19 2.66
N LYS A 20 -16.61 6.95 1.35
CA LYS A 20 -15.53 6.95 0.33
C LYS A 20 -14.60 8.14 0.56
N LYS A 21 -13.49 7.90 1.25
CA LYS A 21 -12.40 8.86 1.46
C LYS A 21 -11.59 8.81 0.19
N THR A 22 -11.78 9.78 -0.68
CA THR A 22 -10.91 10.01 -1.82
C THR A 22 -9.66 10.73 -1.32
N GLN A 23 -8.72 9.98 -0.77
CA GLN A 23 -7.37 10.46 -0.46
C GLN A 23 -6.40 9.86 -1.49
N PRO A 24 -5.86 10.65 -2.44
CA PRO A 24 -4.96 10.14 -3.49
C PRO A 24 -3.63 9.59 -2.94
N ALA A 25 -3.32 9.85 -1.67
CA ALA A 25 -2.13 9.38 -0.97
C ALA A 25 -2.38 8.22 0.03
N ALA A 26 -3.62 7.70 0.14
CA ALA A 26 -3.89 6.57 1.00
C ALA A 26 -3.59 5.26 0.26
N ILE A 27 -2.62 4.50 0.76
CA ILE A 27 -2.33 3.15 0.28
C ILE A 27 -3.56 2.28 0.63
N PRO A 28 -4.26 1.69 -0.35
CA PRO A 28 -5.40 0.85 -0.06
C PRO A 28 -4.97 -0.44 0.64
N ASP A 29 -5.92 -1.09 1.32
CA ASP A 29 -5.67 -2.40 1.90
C ASP A 29 -5.29 -3.38 0.77
N HIS A 30 -4.15 -4.03 0.95
CA HIS A 30 -3.52 -4.90 -0.04
C HIS A 30 -2.98 -6.15 0.62
N TRP A 31 -2.80 -7.20 -0.18
CA TRP A 31 -2.23 -8.46 0.27
C TRP A 31 -1.43 -9.11 -0.87
N CYS A 32 -0.57 -10.08 -0.55
CA CYS A 32 0.18 -10.79 -1.58
C CYS A 32 -0.76 -11.49 -2.56
N ARG A 33 -0.44 -11.41 -3.86
CA ARG A 33 -1.11 -12.22 -4.88
C ARG A 33 -0.68 -13.67 -4.72
N VAL A 34 -1.66 -14.58 -4.76
CA VAL A 34 -1.42 -16.02 -4.85
C VAL A 34 -1.69 -16.43 -6.29
N PRO A 35 -0.71 -17.00 -7.00
CA PRO A 35 -0.87 -17.27 -8.41
C PRO A 35 -1.83 -18.45 -8.63
N SER A 36 -2.74 -18.31 -9.59
CA SER A 36 -3.81 -19.31 -9.85
C SER A 36 -3.29 -20.65 -10.38
N ASN A 37 -2.02 -20.70 -10.79
CA ASN A 37 -1.34 -21.92 -11.21
C ASN A 37 -0.94 -22.81 -10.03
N ALA A 38 -1.02 -22.31 -8.79
CA ALA A 38 -0.65 -23.04 -7.61
C ALA A 38 -1.81 -23.97 -7.21
N ASN A 39 -1.56 -25.29 -7.22
CA ASN A 39 -2.56 -26.32 -6.94
C ASN A 39 -2.83 -26.47 -5.43
N LEU A 40 -3.26 -25.38 -4.77
CA LEU A 40 -3.58 -25.37 -3.34
C LEU A 40 -5.06 -25.66 -3.10
N SER A 41 -5.34 -26.34 -1.98
CA SER A 41 -6.70 -26.48 -1.48
C SER A 41 -7.28 -25.14 -1.05
N ALA A 42 -8.61 -25.01 -1.07
CA ALA A 42 -9.30 -23.78 -0.65
C ALA A 42 -8.95 -23.35 0.78
N ALA A 43 -8.67 -24.31 1.66
CA ALA A 43 -8.23 -24.05 3.03
C ALA A 43 -6.87 -23.34 3.07
N TRP A 44 -5.89 -23.84 2.32
CA TRP A 44 -4.57 -23.22 2.23
C TRP A 44 -4.58 -21.89 1.48
N LEU A 45 -5.45 -21.73 0.47
CA LEU A 45 -5.63 -20.46 -0.22
C LEU A 45 -6.05 -19.35 0.76
N ASN A 46 -7.01 -19.61 1.64
CA ASN A 46 -7.50 -18.64 2.62
C ASN A 46 -6.51 -18.39 3.78
N ALA A 47 -5.67 -19.38 4.09
CA ALA A 47 -4.67 -19.33 5.17
C ALA A 47 -3.26 -18.91 4.71
N SER A 48 -3.07 -18.70 3.40
CA SER A 48 -1.77 -18.36 2.77
C SER A 48 -1.16 -17.07 3.29
N ILE A 49 -1.99 -16.13 3.75
CA ILE A 49 -1.57 -14.82 4.24
C ILE A 49 -1.69 -14.80 5.77
N PRO A 50 -0.60 -14.55 6.52
CA PRO A 50 -0.65 -14.48 7.97
C PRO A 50 -1.57 -13.36 8.48
N LEU A 51 -2.20 -13.60 9.62
CA LEU A 51 -3.01 -12.60 10.32
C LEU A 51 -2.15 -11.90 11.38
N GLU A 52 -2.05 -10.59 11.29
CA GLU A 52 -1.38 -9.75 12.27
C GLU A 52 -2.42 -8.99 13.12
N LYS A 53 -2.09 -8.77 14.40
CA LYS A 53 -2.91 -7.95 15.29
C LYS A 53 -2.48 -6.50 15.18
N ARG A 54 -3.24 -5.69 14.45
CA ARG A 54 -3.02 -4.23 14.35
C ARG A 54 -4.16 -3.51 15.08
N GLY A 55 -3.84 -2.81 16.18
CA GLY A 55 -4.83 -2.05 16.96
C GLY A 55 -5.98 -2.88 17.53
N GLY A 56 -5.70 -4.12 17.97
CA GLY A 56 -6.71 -5.02 18.55
C GLY A 56 -7.60 -5.76 17.55
N ARG A 57 -7.47 -5.47 16.24
CA ARG A 57 -8.17 -6.17 15.16
C ARG A 57 -7.21 -7.11 14.43
N GLN A 58 -7.68 -8.31 14.08
CA GLN A 58 -6.93 -9.22 13.21
C GLN A 58 -7.07 -8.76 11.77
N VAL A 59 -5.96 -8.42 11.14
CA VAL A 59 -5.87 -7.99 9.74
C VAL A 59 -4.88 -8.88 9.00
N ARG A 60 -5.10 -9.09 7.70
CA ARG A 60 -4.13 -9.81 6.86
C ARG A 60 -2.84 -9.00 6.78
N SER A 61 -1.70 -9.68 6.83
CA SER A 61 -0.40 -9.05 6.57
C SER A 61 -0.39 -8.50 5.15
N GLN A 62 0.04 -7.25 5.02
CA GLN A 62 0.04 -6.55 3.74
C GLN A 62 1.30 -6.86 2.91
N CYS A 63 2.40 -7.23 3.59
CA CYS A 63 3.74 -7.34 3.01
C CYS A 63 4.36 -8.74 3.03
N ARG A 64 3.73 -9.69 3.72
CA ARG A 64 4.28 -11.04 3.89
C ARG A 64 3.24 -12.09 3.58
N ARG A 65 3.70 -13.24 3.10
CA ARG A 65 2.93 -14.48 2.98
C ARG A 65 3.72 -15.65 3.55
N TYR A 66 3.06 -16.77 3.79
CA TYR A 66 3.78 -18.02 4.04
C TYR A 66 4.46 -18.52 2.76
N ARG A 67 5.60 -19.20 2.92
CA ARG A 67 6.37 -19.75 1.79
C ARG A 67 5.51 -20.68 0.94
N LEU A 68 5.29 -20.31 -0.32
CA LEU A 68 4.34 -21.01 -1.20
C LEU A 68 4.71 -22.49 -1.40
N GLU A 69 6.01 -22.79 -1.54
CA GLU A 69 6.54 -24.16 -1.64
C GLU A 69 6.16 -25.04 -0.43
N ALA A 70 6.20 -24.48 0.78
CA ALA A 70 5.81 -25.20 1.98
C ALA A 70 4.31 -25.52 1.97
N LEU A 71 3.49 -24.54 1.56
CA LEU A 71 2.04 -24.71 1.45
C LEU A 71 1.65 -25.79 0.43
N LEU A 72 2.34 -25.84 -0.72
CA LEU A 72 2.10 -26.86 -1.74
C LEU A 72 2.38 -28.27 -1.23
N ASN A 73 3.48 -28.46 -0.50
CA ASN A 73 3.80 -29.76 0.11
C ASN A 73 2.75 -30.19 1.14
N PHE A 74 2.28 -29.27 1.98
CA PHE A 74 1.22 -29.58 2.95
C PHE A 74 -0.13 -29.86 2.28
N SER A 75 -0.46 -29.10 1.22
CA SER A 75 -1.66 -29.33 0.42
C SER A 75 -1.62 -30.68 -0.30
N ALA A 76 -0.48 -31.06 -0.88
CA ALA A 76 -0.28 -32.36 -1.51
C ALA A 76 -0.38 -33.52 -0.50
N GLY A 77 0.01 -33.28 0.75
CA GLY A 77 -0.16 -34.21 1.86
C GLY A 77 -1.57 -34.25 2.47
N ASN A 78 -2.53 -33.49 1.93
CA ASN A 78 -3.89 -33.34 2.48
C ASN A 78 -3.95 -32.87 3.95
N LEU A 79 -2.95 -32.10 4.40
CA LEU A 79 -2.94 -31.54 5.76
C LEU A 79 -3.79 -30.26 5.82
N GLU A 80 -4.54 -30.07 6.89
CA GLU A 80 -5.37 -28.87 7.11
C GLU A 80 -4.61 -27.79 7.92
N PRO A 81 -4.71 -26.50 7.53
CA PRO A 81 -4.09 -25.40 8.25
C PRO A 81 -4.70 -25.24 9.65
N GLY A 82 -3.86 -25.16 10.69
CA GLY A 82 -4.29 -24.93 12.08
C GLY A 82 -4.75 -26.18 12.83
N ARG A 83 -5.05 -27.27 12.11
CA ARG A 83 -5.35 -28.59 12.70
C ARG A 83 -4.11 -29.47 12.70
N ASP A 84 -3.54 -29.70 11.52
CA ASP A 84 -2.40 -30.61 11.35
C ASP A 84 -1.08 -29.84 11.26
N VAL A 85 -1.13 -28.58 10.81
CA VAL A 85 0.04 -27.70 10.69
C VAL A 85 -0.15 -26.43 11.50
N ASN A 86 0.79 -26.17 12.41
CA ASN A 86 0.85 -24.92 13.15
C ASN A 86 1.43 -23.81 12.26
N LEU A 87 0.59 -22.86 11.84
CA LEU A 87 0.98 -21.78 10.93
C LEU A 87 2.13 -20.92 11.47
N SER A 88 2.26 -20.79 12.80
CA SER A 88 3.35 -20.04 13.44
C SER A 88 4.75 -20.63 13.17
N GLN A 89 4.83 -21.91 12.77
CA GLN A 89 6.09 -22.60 12.47
C GLN A 89 6.44 -22.56 10.98
N VAL A 90 5.51 -22.12 10.13
CA VAL A 90 5.74 -22.03 8.69
C VAL A 90 6.55 -20.78 8.40
N GLY A 91 7.63 -20.94 7.62
CA GLY A 91 8.47 -19.83 7.19
C GLY A 91 7.66 -18.80 6.38
N GLN A 92 7.92 -17.52 6.64
CA GLN A 92 7.32 -16.41 5.90
C GLN A 92 8.29 -15.90 4.82
N GLU A 93 7.72 -15.39 3.73
CA GLU A 93 8.45 -14.75 2.63
C GLU A 93 7.75 -13.44 2.20
N GLU A 94 8.48 -12.60 1.49
CA GLU A 94 7.96 -11.39 0.86
C GLU A 94 7.07 -11.73 -0.35
N CYS A 95 6.19 -10.79 -0.72
CA CYS A 95 5.30 -10.99 -1.87
C CYS A 95 6.10 -10.92 -3.19
N LEU A 96 6.52 -12.07 -3.72
CA LEU A 96 7.26 -12.13 -5.00
C LEU A 96 6.35 -12.05 -6.24
N ASP A 97 5.12 -12.57 -6.15
CA ASP A 97 4.18 -12.68 -7.27
C ASP A 97 3.30 -11.42 -7.45
N GLY A 98 3.68 -10.33 -6.79
CA GLY A 98 2.95 -9.06 -6.77
C GLY A 98 1.87 -8.99 -5.70
N TRP A 99 1.03 -7.96 -5.81
CA TRP A 99 0.01 -7.60 -4.82
C TRP A 99 -1.39 -7.57 -5.44
N GLU A 100 -2.36 -7.93 -4.63
CA GLU A 100 -3.78 -7.78 -4.91
C GLU A 100 -4.33 -6.68 -4.00
N PHE A 101 -4.94 -5.67 -4.62
CA PHE A 101 -5.47 -4.50 -3.91
C PHE A 101 -7.00 -4.60 -3.78
N SER A 102 -7.51 -4.23 -2.61
CA SER A 102 -8.96 -4.07 -2.42
C SER A 102 -9.51 -2.98 -3.36
N ARG A 103 -10.34 -3.40 -4.33
CA ARG A 103 -11.06 -2.49 -5.24
C ARG A 103 -12.29 -1.82 -4.62
N GLU A 104 -12.51 -2.00 -3.33
CA GLU A 104 -13.72 -1.50 -2.65
C GLU A 104 -13.79 0.05 -2.62
N TYR A 105 -12.65 0.73 -2.81
CA TYR A 105 -12.55 2.18 -2.64
C TYR A 105 -11.90 2.96 -3.79
N TYR A 106 -11.03 2.34 -4.58
CA TYR A 106 -10.33 3.01 -5.67
C TYR A 106 -10.14 2.07 -6.87
N ASP A 107 -10.65 2.50 -8.02
CA ASP A 107 -10.27 1.95 -9.31
C ASP A 107 -9.00 2.71 -9.77
N ASN A 108 -7.87 1.99 -9.80
CA ASN A 108 -6.58 2.44 -10.35
C ASN A 108 -5.98 3.70 -9.72
N THR A 109 -5.30 3.55 -8.58
CA THR A 109 -4.41 4.60 -8.05
C THR A 109 -3.00 4.45 -8.64
N ILE A 110 -2.28 5.57 -8.75
CA ILE A 110 -0.84 5.61 -9.09
C ILE A 110 -0.04 4.65 -8.18
N VAL A 111 -0.49 4.42 -6.94
CA VAL A 111 0.12 3.45 -6.01
C VAL A 111 -0.04 2.00 -6.47
N ASN A 112 -1.17 1.63 -7.10
CA ASN A 112 -1.37 0.29 -7.66
C ASN A 112 -0.47 0.05 -8.88
N GLU A 113 -0.23 1.09 -9.69
CA GLU A 113 0.53 0.98 -10.93
C GLU A 113 2.03 0.84 -10.70
N TRP A 114 2.54 1.44 -9.62
CA TRP A 114 3.97 1.48 -9.31
C TRP A 114 4.39 0.59 -8.12
N THR A 115 3.45 -0.12 -7.47
CA THR A 115 3.73 -1.04 -6.35
C THR A 115 4.62 -0.43 -5.26
N LEU A 116 4.34 0.82 -4.82
CA LEU A 116 5.07 1.50 -3.73
C LEU A 116 4.62 1.01 -2.35
N VAL A 117 4.52 -0.31 -2.20
CA VAL A 117 4.14 -0.94 -0.94
C VAL A 117 5.32 -1.72 -0.38
N CYS A 118 5.37 -1.85 0.95
CA CYS A 118 6.37 -2.65 1.65
C CYS A 118 7.79 -2.16 1.33
N ASP A 119 8.64 -2.93 0.65
CA ASP A 119 10.05 -2.55 0.41
C ASP A 119 10.23 -1.33 -0.51
N ASN A 120 9.17 -0.92 -1.20
CA ASN A 120 9.15 0.26 -2.06
C ASN A 120 8.45 1.47 -1.41
N ASP A 121 8.08 1.39 -0.13
CA ASP A 121 7.40 2.47 0.57
C ASP A 121 8.26 3.74 0.72
N TRP A 122 9.59 3.59 0.79
CA TRP A 122 10.56 4.67 0.90
C TRP A 122 10.65 5.57 -0.34
N LYS A 123 10.19 5.08 -1.49
CA LYS A 123 10.23 5.83 -2.76
C LYS A 123 9.32 7.06 -2.72
N ALA A 124 8.15 6.94 -2.10
CA ALA A 124 7.20 8.05 -1.96
C ALA A 124 7.75 9.25 -1.15
N PRO A 125 8.27 9.06 0.09
CA PRO A 125 8.86 10.17 0.85
C PRO A 125 10.16 10.69 0.21
N LEU A 126 10.89 9.86 -0.54
CA LEU A 126 12.08 10.30 -1.26
C LEU A 126 11.73 11.32 -2.36
N THR A 127 10.72 11.07 -3.21
CA THR A 127 10.26 12.03 -4.23
C THR A 127 9.87 13.36 -3.59
N VAL A 128 9.12 13.32 -2.48
CA VAL A 128 8.72 14.53 -1.75
C VAL A 128 9.94 15.27 -1.20
N SER A 129 10.93 14.55 -0.67
CA SER A 129 12.17 15.15 -0.17
C SER A 129 12.96 15.83 -1.29
N LEU A 130 13.10 15.18 -2.45
CA LEU A 130 13.76 15.74 -3.63
C LEU A 130 13.04 16.99 -4.16
N LEU A 131 11.70 16.98 -4.17
CA LEU A 131 10.90 18.15 -4.52
C LEU A 131 11.24 19.33 -3.59
N PHE A 132 11.26 19.12 -2.28
CA PHE A 132 11.61 20.18 -1.32
C PHE A 132 13.03 20.69 -1.51
N VAL A 133 14.00 19.80 -1.73
CA VAL A 133 15.39 20.20 -2.02
C VAL A 133 15.45 21.03 -3.31
N GLY A 134 14.75 20.62 -4.37
CA GLY A 134 14.66 21.36 -5.62
C GLY A 134 14.05 22.76 -5.44
N VAL A 135 12.97 22.87 -4.65
CA VAL A 135 12.35 24.15 -4.31
C VAL A 135 13.31 25.05 -3.53
N LEU A 136 14.04 24.51 -2.55
CA LEU A 136 15.03 25.28 -1.77
C LEU A 136 16.15 25.84 -2.66
N LEU A 137 16.71 25.00 -3.53
CA LEU A 137 17.74 25.43 -4.48
C LEU A 137 17.21 26.45 -5.48
N GLY A 138 16.00 26.24 -6.01
CA GLY A 138 15.33 27.18 -6.91
C GLY A 138 15.06 28.53 -6.26
N SER A 139 14.60 28.54 -5.01
CA SER A 139 14.41 29.77 -4.23
C SER A 139 15.74 30.49 -3.96
N PHE A 140 16.79 29.74 -3.62
CA PHE A 140 18.12 30.32 -3.39
C PHE A 140 18.68 30.99 -4.67
N ILE A 141 18.62 30.29 -5.81
CA ILE A 141 19.10 30.80 -7.09
C ILE A 141 18.25 31.99 -7.55
N SER A 142 16.92 31.88 -7.49
CA SER A 142 16.01 32.96 -7.92
C SER A 142 16.14 34.21 -7.05
N GLY A 143 16.41 34.06 -5.74
CA GLY A 143 16.76 35.18 -4.85
C GLY A 143 18.02 35.91 -5.32
N GLN A 144 19.12 35.17 -5.49
CA GLN A 144 20.40 35.75 -5.92
C GLN A 144 20.32 36.38 -7.34
N LEU A 145 19.54 35.79 -8.25
CA LEU A 145 19.33 36.35 -9.59
C LEU A 145 18.41 37.58 -9.57
N SER A 146 17.40 37.62 -8.70
CA SER A 146 16.46 38.75 -8.59
C SER A 146 17.18 40.04 -8.22
N ASP A 147 18.19 39.93 -7.35
CA ASP A 147 18.97 41.07 -6.89
C ASP A 147 19.92 41.63 -7.96
N ARG A 148 20.30 40.82 -8.96
CA ARG A 148 21.20 41.25 -10.06
C ARG A 148 20.51 41.59 -11.38
N PHE A 149 19.48 40.84 -11.76
CA PHE A 149 18.88 40.93 -13.10
C PHE A 149 17.51 41.60 -13.13
N GLY A 150 17.01 42.03 -11.97
CA GLY A 150 15.73 42.72 -11.84
C GLY A 150 14.53 41.76 -11.80
N ARG A 151 13.51 42.14 -11.03
CA ARG A 151 12.36 41.29 -10.65
C ARG A 151 11.54 40.76 -11.82
N LYS A 152 11.53 41.46 -12.96
CA LYS A 152 10.70 41.10 -14.13
C LYS A 152 11.27 39.90 -14.90
N LEU A 153 12.60 39.83 -15.06
CA LEU A 153 13.25 38.73 -15.80
C LEU A 153 13.11 37.40 -15.05
N VAL A 154 13.32 37.43 -13.73
CA VAL A 154 13.22 36.23 -12.89
C VAL A 154 11.82 35.61 -12.97
N LEU A 155 10.76 36.42 -12.94
CA LEU A 155 9.38 35.93 -13.05
C LEU A 155 9.13 35.17 -14.36
N PHE A 156 9.58 35.72 -15.50
CA PHE A 156 9.43 35.05 -16.80
C PHE A 156 10.22 33.75 -16.88
N VAL A 157 11.45 33.73 -16.35
CA VAL A 157 12.29 32.52 -16.32
C VAL A 157 11.66 31.43 -15.45
N THR A 158 11.21 31.77 -14.23
CA THR A 158 10.58 30.78 -13.35
C THR A 158 9.27 30.25 -13.92
N MET A 159 8.45 31.10 -14.58
CA MET A 159 7.24 30.63 -15.26
C MET A 159 7.56 29.70 -16.43
N GLY A 160 8.60 30.00 -17.21
CA GLY A 160 9.05 29.14 -18.30
C GLY A 160 9.50 27.76 -17.81
N ILE A 161 10.36 27.74 -16.78
CA ILE A 161 10.84 26.49 -16.15
C ILE A 161 9.66 25.69 -15.56
N GLN A 162 8.74 26.35 -14.85
CA GLN A 162 7.58 25.69 -14.25
C GLN A 162 6.69 25.03 -15.31
N THR A 163 6.42 25.75 -16.41
CA THR A 163 5.58 25.24 -17.50
C THR A 163 6.22 24.05 -18.18
N LEU A 164 7.54 24.12 -18.42
CA LEU A 164 8.30 23.01 -19.00
C LEU A 164 8.26 21.78 -18.09
N PHE A 165 8.49 21.96 -16.80
CA PHE A 165 8.49 20.85 -15.83
C PHE A 165 7.10 20.20 -15.74
N SER A 166 6.03 21.00 -15.65
CA SER A 166 4.66 20.48 -15.68
C SER A 166 4.34 19.75 -16.98
N PHE A 167 4.81 20.24 -18.12
CA PHE A 167 4.61 19.56 -19.40
C PHE A 167 5.35 18.21 -19.47
N ILE A 168 6.57 18.14 -18.94
CA ILE A 168 7.34 16.88 -18.84
C ILE A 168 6.63 15.87 -17.94
N GLN A 169 6.11 16.32 -16.79
CA GLN A 169 5.37 15.46 -15.87
C GLN A 169 4.12 14.82 -16.50
N LEU A 170 3.46 15.50 -17.45
CA LEU A 170 2.29 14.95 -18.14
C LEU A 170 2.61 13.75 -19.04
N PHE A 171 3.83 13.66 -19.56
CA PHE A 171 4.30 12.51 -20.35
C PHE A 171 5.02 11.46 -19.49
N SER A 172 5.17 11.71 -18.19
CA SER A 172 5.83 10.80 -17.27
C SER A 172 4.91 9.64 -16.92
N THR A 173 5.02 8.57 -17.71
CA THR A 173 4.40 7.27 -17.42
C THR A 173 5.37 6.35 -16.68
N SER A 174 6.41 6.89 -16.01
CA SER A 174 7.40 6.11 -15.25
C SER A 174 7.81 6.77 -13.95
N TRP A 175 7.94 6.01 -12.86
CA TRP A 175 8.37 6.53 -11.54
C TRP A 175 9.72 7.26 -11.60
N GLU A 176 10.65 6.82 -12.48
CA GLU A 176 11.97 7.44 -12.65
C GLU A 176 11.92 8.84 -13.28
N MET A 177 10.80 9.17 -13.93
CA MET A 177 10.60 10.44 -14.63
C MET A 177 9.65 11.38 -13.87
N PHE A 178 9.08 10.95 -12.74
CA PHE A 178 8.12 11.71 -11.92
C PHE A 178 8.83 12.50 -10.81
#